data_AF-A0A931Q1D0-F1
#
_entry.id   AF-A0A931Q1D0-F1
#
_cell.length_a   1.000
_cell.length_b   1.000
_cell.length_c   1.000
_cell.angle_alpha   90.00
_cell.angle_beta   90.00
_cell.angle_gamma   90.00
#
_symmetry.space_group_name_H-M   'P 1'
#
loop_
_entity.id
_entity.type
_entity.pdbx_description
1 polymer ?
#
loop_
_entity_poly.entity_id
_entity_poly.type
_entity_poly.pdbx_seq_one_letter_code
_entity_poly.pdbx_strand_id
1 'polypeptide(L)' 'MSNKIESNIAAMHVSYCPHCSGVANLSVSITPRIVTDPNGQTKIVALKTYHCEACCSFVRSERAISQL' A
#
# COMPACT_ATOMS: atom_id res chain seq x y z
N MET A 1 -20.24 -18.15 -10.43
CA MET A 1 -19.91 -16.77 -10.00
C MET A 1 -18.74 -16.86 -9.04
N SER A 2 -17.51 -16.68 -9.52
CA SER A 2 -16.30 -16.79 -8.69
C SER A 2 -15.55 -15.46 -8.76
N ASN A 3 -15.97 -14.49 -7.95
CA ASN A 3 -15.23 -13.24 -7.76
C ASN A 3 -14.05 -13.51 -6.83
N LYS A 4 -12.90 -13.91 -7.39
CA LYS A 4 -11.61 -13.84 -6.71
C LYS A 4 -10.94 -12.53 -7.12
N ILE A 5 -11.29 -11.43 -6.46
CA ILE A 5 -10.53 -10.18 -6.52
C ILE A 5 -10.00 -9.88 -5.13
N GLU A 6 -9.06 -10.71 -4.68
CA GLU A 6 -8.17 -10.37 -3.57
C GLU A 6 -6.79 -10.93 -3.91
N SER A 7 -6.12 -10.29 -4.87
CA SER A 7 -4.66 -10.43 -4.98
C SER A 7 -4.03 -9.66 -3.81
N ASN A 8 -4.19 -10.16 -2.59
CA ASN A 8 -3.36 -9.80 -1.45
C ASN A 8 -1.97 -10.38 -1.70
N ILE A 9 -1.21 -9.78 -2.61
CA ILE A 9 0.22 -10.02 -2.73
C ILE A 9 0.83 -9.38 -1.49
N ALA A 10 0.96 -10.16 -0.43
CA ALA A 10 1.73 -9.80 0.75
C ALA A 10 3.21 -9.73 0.34
N ALA A 11 3.61 -8.60 -0.22
CA ALA A 11 5.01 -8.32 -0.46
C ALA A 11 5.63 -7.89 0.88
N MET A 12 6.73 -8.54 1.26
CA MET A 12 7.53 -8.14 2.42
C MET A 12 8.57 -7.12 1.99
N HIS A 13 8.67 -6.02 2.72
CA HIS A 13 9.66 -4.96 2.48
C HIS A 13 10.45 -4.68 3.76
N VAL A 14 11.77 -4.87 3.71
CA VAL A 14 12.65 -4.59 4.85
C VAL A 14 12.96 -3.09 4.87
N SER A 15 12.56 -2.39 5.93
CA SER A 15 12.78 -0.93 6.06
C SER A 15 12.75 -0.48 7.53
N TYR A 16 13.10 0.79 7.77
CA TYR A 16 13.06 1.37 9.11
C TYR A 16 11.62 1.61 9.59
N CYS A 17 11.31 1.14 10.79
CA CYS A 17 10.08 1.44 11.51
C CYS A 17 10.35 2.50 12.59
N PRO A 18 9.71 3.69 12.52
CA PRO A 18 9.91 4.74 13.52
C PRO A 18 9.36 4.36 14.90
N HIS A 19 8.36 3.48 14.96
CA HIS A 19 7.79 3.01 16.23
C HIS A 19 8.70 2.01 16.96
N CYS A 20 9.38 1.14 16.22
CA CYS A 20 10.38 0.22 16.79
C CYS A 20 11.75 0.87 16.98
N SER A 21 11.97 2.05 16.38
CA SER A 21 13.29 2.69 16.27
C SER A 21 14.35 1.76 15.65
N GLY A 22 13.97 0.98 14.63
CA GLY A 22 14.84 -0.02 14.03
C GLY A 22 14.37 -0.57 12.70
N VAL A 23 15.20 -1.41 12.07
CA VAL A 23 14.85 -2.10 10.83
C VAL A 23 13.92 -3.26 11.12
N ALA A 24 12.82 -3.36 10.37
CA ALA A 24 11.83 -4.41 10.52
C ALA A 24 11.26 -4.83 9.16
N ASN A 25 10.64 -6.00 9.14
CA ASN A 25 9.79 -6.41 8.02
C ASN A 25 8.51 -5.57 8.04
N LEU A 26 8.21 -4.95 6.90
CA LEU A 26 6.97 -4.25 6.67
C LEU A 26 6.07 -5.08 5.75
N SER A 27 4.85 -5.32 6.20
CA SER A 27 3.80 -5.88 5.36
C SER A 27 3.26 -4.79 4.44
N VAL A 28 3.16 -5.11 3.14
CA VAL A 28 2.66 -4.19 2.11
C VAL A 28 1.27 -4.62 1.67
N SER A 29 0.32 -3.69 1.74
CA SER A 29 -1.03 -3.85 1.20
C SER A 29 -1.25 -2.88 0.05
N ILE A 30 -1.78 -3.36 -1.07
CA ILE A 30 -2.08 -2.54 -2.25
C ILE A 30 -3.59 -2.39 -2.37
N THR A 31 -4.09 -1.16 -2.32
CA THR A 31 -5.53 -0.86 -2.43
C THR A 31 -5.78 0.07 -3.62
N PRO A 32 -6.65 -0.28 -4.58
CA PRO A 32 -7.04 0.64 -5.63
C PRO A 32 -7.84 1.81 -5.06
N ARG A 33 -7.50 3.03 -5.46
CA ARG A 33 -8.18 4.26 -5.07
C ARG A 33 -8.55 5.05 -6.31
N ILE A 34 -9.76 5.58 -6.31
CA ILE A 34 -10.25 6.49 -7.35
C ILE A 34 -9.84 7.90 -6.94
N VAL A 35 -9.11 8.60 -7.81
CA VAL A 35 -8.68 9.99 -7.59
C VAL A 35 -9.14 10.82 -8.78
N THR A 36 -9.77 11.95 -8.50
CA THR A 36 -10.13 12.94 -9.51
C THR A 36 -9.03 13.98 -9.61
N ASP A 37 -8.52 14.21 -10.81
CA ASP A 37 -7.52 15.24 -11.06
C ASP A 37 -8.16 16.65 -11.07
N PRO A 38 -7.35 17.73 -11.01
CA PRO A 38 -7.87 19.09 -11.05
C PRO A 38 -8.67 19.44 -12.33
N ASN A 39 -8.56 18.62 -13.38
CA ASN A 39 -9.30 18.78 -14.64
C ASN A 39 -10.62 18.00 -14.64
N GLY A 40 -10.98 17.35 -13.54
CA GLY A 40 -12.20 16.53 -13.42
C GLY A 40 -12.08 15.12 -14.02
N GLN A 41 -10.90 14.69 -14.45
CA GLN A 41 -10.67 13.34 -14.94
C GLN A 41 -10.42 12.38 -13.78
N THR A 42 -11.15 11.27 -13.78
CA THR A 42 -11.04 10.23 -12.78
C THR A 42 -10.01 9.19 -13.19
N LYS A 43 -9.07 8.87 -12.30
CA LYS A 43 -8.01 7.87 -12.51
C LYS A 43 -7.98 6.88 -11.34
N ILE A 44 -7.68 5.63 -11.64
CA ILE A 44 -7.46 4.59 -10.62
C ILE A 44 -5.95 4.59 -10.30
N VAL A 45 -5.61 4.83 -9.04
CA VAL A 45 -4.24 4.75 -8.53
C VAL A 45 -4.13 3.60 -7.54
N ALA A 46 -2.97 2.96 -7.47
CA ALA A 46 -2.70 1.94 -6.48
C ALA A 46 -2.09 2.60 -5.23
N LEU A 47 -2.76 2.52 -4.09
CA LEU A 47 -2.23 2.97 -2.81
C LEU A 47 -1.52 1.80 -2.13
N LYS A 48 -0.19 1.89 -1.98
CA LYS A 48 0.60 0.97 -1.17
C LYS A 48 0.62 1.46 0.27
N THR A 49 0.31 0.58 1.21
CA THR A 49 0.32 0.86 2.64
C THR A 49 1.29 -0.08 3.32
N TYR A 50 2.13 0.44 4.21
CA TYR A 50 3.18 -0.29 4.90
C TYR A 50 2.89 -0.35 6.39
N HIS A 51 2.79 -1.56 6.95
CA HIS A 51 2.67 -1.77 8.40
C HIS A 51 3.86 -2.57 8.90
N CYS A 52 4.38 -2.23 10.08
CA CYS A 52 5.44 -3.01 10.70
C CYS A 52 4.89 -4.34 11.21
N GLU A 53 5.52 -5.45 10.88
CA GLU A 53 5.10 -6.78 11.37
C GLU A 53 5.46 -7.00 12.84
N ALA A 54 6.47 -6.28 13.35
CA ALA A 54 6.91 -6.44 14.75
C ALA A 54 5.99 -5.72 15.75
N CYS A 55 5.49 -4.54 15.41
CA CYS A 55 4.67 -3.72 16.31
C CYS A 55 3.27 -3.41 15.77
N CYS A 56 2.90 -3.98 14.62
CA CYS A 56 1.62 -3.78 13.92
C CYS A 56 1.28 -2.31 13.60
N SER A 57 2.24 -1.39 13.73
CA SER A 57 2.00 0.03 13.53
C SER A 57 2.06 0.41 12.06
N PHE A 58 1.19 1.33 11.65
CA PHE A 58 1.28 1.98 10.34
C PHE A 58 2.60 2.76 10.24
N VAL A 59 3.35 2.56 9.15
CA VAL A 59 4.64 3.23 8.91
C VAL A 59 4.51 4.34 7.89
N ARG A 60 3.97 4.03 6.70
CA ARG A 60 3.80 4.99 5.60
C ARG A 60 2.83 4.48 4.53
N SER A 61 2.45 5.36 3.61
CA SER A 61 1.74 5.01 2.39
C SER A 61 2.31 5.73 1.17
N GLU A 62 2.25 5.08 0.02
CA GLU A 62 2.82 5.56 -1.24
C GLU A 62 1.81 5.33 -2.37
N ARG A 63 1.60 6.35 -3.20
CA ARG A 63 0.78 6.21 -4.42
C ARG A 63 1.66 5.67 -5.53
N ALA A 64 1.35 4.47 -6.00
CA ALA A 64 1.84 3.97 -7.27
C ALA A 64 0.83 4.36 -8.36
N ILE A 65 1.29 5.13 -9.34
CA ILE A 65 0.51 5.38 -10.54
C ILE A 65 0.54 4.05 -11.32
N SER A 66 -0.60 3.36 -11.41
CA SER A 66 -0.73 2.29 -12.38
C SER A 66 -0.69 2.94 -13.76
N GLN A 67 0.41 2.78 -14.49
CA GLN A 67 0.42 3.06 -15.92
C GLN A 67 -0.51 2.03 -16.56
N LEU A 68 -1.67 2.49 -17.02
CA LEU A 68 -2.49 1.81 -18.02
C LEU A 68 -1.89 2.09 -19.40
#